data_AF-A0A1B6PS61-F1
#
_entry.id   AF-A0A1B6PS61-F1
#
_cell.length_a   1.000
_cell.length_b   1.000
_cell.length_c   1.000
_cell.angle_alpha   90.00
_cell.angle_beta   90.00
_cell.angle_gamma   90.00
#
_symmetry.space_group_name_H-M   'P 1'
#
loop_
_entity.id
_entity.type
_entity.pdbx_description
1 polymer ?
#
loop_
_entity_poly.entity_id
_entity_poly.type
_entity_poly.pdbx_seq_one_letter_code
_entity_poly.pdbx_strand_id
1 'polypeptide(L)'
;METTTAGAGDTAFEPSLWDDFFVSYTPPCSQMSEEWMRERAEELRMEVRRMFEAVNGMSVADLMVLVDALQRLGIDNHYQKEIYTTLSRVHTGELEILRSEELHIVALRFRLLRQHGFFVSTDVFDEFRDGTGNFNTCLTRDPKGLLSLYNAAYLAVPGEDVLDGVIAFTRTHLEAMKGNLTSPIADQICRALDIPLPRYMPQLETMHFITEYEQEDGHNATLLELARLDYCLTRSAQLKELRTFCLSCCSQNITLRRQNGATRSTCRPSKTRLSFPPCRQPFQY
;
A
#
# COMPACT_ATOMS: atom_id res chain seq x y z
N MET A 1 -18.61 47.97 -41.09
CA MET A 1 -18.62 47.91 -39.61
C MET A 1 -18.97 46.49 -39.25
N GLU A 2 -17.94 45.66 -39.10
CA GLU A 2 -18.06 44.28 -38.64
C GLU A 2 -18.03 44.29 -37.12
N THR A 3 -19.15 43.93 -36.49
CA THR A 3 -19.20 43.64 -35.06
C THR A 3 -18.90 42.16 -34.86
N THR A 4 -17.65 41.87 -34.52
CA THR A 4 -17.19 40.56 -34.03
C THR A 4 -17.84 40.28 -32.67
N THR A 5 -18.88 39.47 -32.64
CA THR A 5 -19.37 38.86 -31.40
C THR A 5 -18.43 37.71 -31.02
N ALA A 6 -17.65 37.92 -29.96
CA ALA A 6 -16.84 36.88 -29.33
C ALA A 6 -17.76 35.75 -28.84
N GLY A 7 -17.61 34.56 -29.43
CA GLY A 7 -18.23 33.34 -28.92
C GLY A 7 -17.57 32.96 -27.59
N ALA A 8 -18.32 33.07 -26.51
CA ALA A 8 -17.97 32.44 -25.24
C ALA A 8 -18.01 30.91 -25.45
N GLY A 9 -16.84 30.29 -25.56
CA GLY A 9 -16.71 28.84 -25.59
C GLY A 9 -17.11 28.25 -24.23
N ASP A 10 -18.36 27.84 -24.12
CA ASP A 10 -18.89 27.11 -22.97
C ASP A 10 -18.34 25.67 -23.04
N THR A 11 -17.12 25.45 -22.53
CA THR A 11 -16.56 24.10 -22.41
C THR A 11 -17.32 23.35 -21.32
N ALA A 12 -18.44 22.73 -21.71
CA ALA A 12 -19.26 21.94 -20.82
C ALA A 12 -18.49 20.70 -20.34
N PHE A 13 -17.93 20.77 -19.13
CA PHE A 13 -17.35 19.60 -18.45
C PHE A 13 -18.29 18.40 -18.39
N GLU A 14 -17.70 17.20 -18.52
CA GLU A 14 -18.40 15.93 -18.34
C GLU A 14 -18.96 15.78 -16.91
N PRO A 15 -20.14 15.14 -16.76
CA PRO A 15 -20.74 14.88 -15.46
C PRO A 15 -19.91 13.90 -14.63
N SER A 16 -20.09 13.96 -13.30
CA SER A 16 -19.47 12.99 -12.39
C SER A 16 -19.97 11.59 -12.72
N LEU A 17 -19.05 10.62 -12.87
CA LEU A 17 -19.40 9.20 -13.02
C LEU A 17 -20.16 8.64 -11.81
N TRP A 18 -20.08 9.32 -10.67
CA TRP A 18 -20.60 8.85 -9.39
C TRP A 18 -21.93 9.49 -8.98
N ASP A 19 -22.38 10.54 -9.68
CA ASP A 19 -23.61 11.30 -9.37
C ASP A 19 -23.94 11.36 -7.86
N ASP A 20 -25.06 10.75 -7.44
CA ASP A 20 -25.52 10.68 -6.04
C ASP A 20 -25.22 9.32 -5.38
N PHE A 21 -24.40 8.47 -6.01
CA PHE A 21 -24.11 7.10 -5.56
C PHE A 21 -23.74 7.07 -4.08
N PHE A 22 -22.78 7.90 -3.66
CA PHE A 22 -22.29 7.94 -2.28
C PHE A 22 -23.29 8.50 -1.26
N VAL A 23 -24.36 9.17 -1.71
CA VAL A 23 -25.44 9.65 -0.83
C VAL A 23 -26.36 8.51 -0.41
N SER A 24 -26.64 7.60 -1.33
CA SER A 24 -27.51 6.42 -1.13
C SER A 24 -26.75 5.15 -0.79
N TYR A 25 -25.44 5.11 -1.01
CA TYR A 25 -24.63 3.90 -0.81
C TYR A 25 -24.58 3.52 0.66
N THR A 26 -25.01 2.30 0.95
CA THR A 26 -24.82 1.67 2.25
C THR A 26 -23.79 0.56 2.05
N PRO A 27 -22.59 0.66 2.67
CA PRO A 27 -21.58 -0.37 2.48
C PRO A 27 -22.06 -1.72 3.03
N PRO A 28 -21.75 -2.82 2.35
CA PRO A 28 -22.04 -4.18 2.83
C PRO A 28 -21.05 -4.62 3.92
N CYS A 29 -20.67 -3.72 4.84
CA CYS A 29 -19.59 -3.96 5.79
C CYS A 29 -20.05 -4.91 6.91
N SER A 30 -19.87 -6.21 6.64
CA SER A 30 -20.12 -7.37 7.50
C SER A 30 -21.56 -7.53 8.02
N GLN A 31 -21.98 -8.77 8.28
CA GLN A 31 -23.24 -9.02 9.01
C GLN A 31 -23.15 -8.61 10.49
N MET A 32 -21.95 -8.22 10.96
CA MET A 32 -21.63 -7.98 12.35
C MET A 32 -21.71 -6.49 12.69
N SER A 33 -22.04 -6.18 13.95
CA SER A 33 -22.13 -4.79 14.40
C SER A 33 -20.75 -4.12 14.37
N GLU A 34 -20.73 -2.82 14.06
CA GLU A 34 -19.50 -2.01 14.11
C GLU A 34 -18.86 -2.02 15.51
N GLU A 35 -19.69 -2.08 16.55
CA GLU A 35 -19.27 -2.20 17.95
C GLU A 35 -18.49 -3.50 18.19
N TRP A 36 -19.02 -4.65 17.76
CA TRP A 36 -18.33 -5.93 17.89
C TRP A 36 -17.00 -5.93 17.12
N MET A 37 -16.97 -5.38 15.90
CA MET A 37 -15.74 -5.31 15.11
C MET A 37 -14.66 -4.48 15.83
N ARG A 38 -15.05 -3.40 16.51
CA ARG A 38 -14.12 -2.59 17.30
C ARG A 38 -13.59 -3.35 18.51
N GLU A 39 -14.47 -3.98 19.28
CA GLU A 39 -14.07 -4.79 20.44
C GLU A 39 -13.08 -5.90 20.04
N ARG A 40 -13.43 -6.67 18.99
CA ARG A 40 -12.57 -7.73 18.47
C ARG A 40 -11.23 -7.21 17.94
N ALA A 41 -11.25 -6.07 17.25
CA ALA A 41 -10.01 -5.44 16.79
C ALA A 41 -9.11 -5.03 17.95
N GLU A 42 -9.65 -4.51 19.06
CA GLU A 42 -8.85 -4.17 20.24
C GLU A 42 -8.22 -5.42 20.91
N GLU A 43 -8.96 -6.53 21.00
CA GLU A 43 -8.42 -7.80 21.51
C GLU A 43 -7.21 -8.26 20.68
N LEU A 44 -7.39 -8.33 19.35
CA LEU A 44 -6.34 -8.72 18.42
C LEU A 44 -5.17 -7.73 18.46
N ARG A 45 -5.44 -6.44 18.63
CA ARG A 45 -4.38 -5.43 18.75
C ARG A 45 -3.47 -5.73 19.93
N MET A 46 -4.05 -6.09 21.08
CA MET A 46 -3.29 -6.46 22.27
C MET A 46 -2.49 -7.76 22.07
N GLU A 47 -3.03 -8.73 21.34
CA GLU A 47 -2.31 -9.95 20.98
C GLU A 47 -1.07 -9.66 20.14
N VAL A 48 -1.18 -8.80 19.12
CA VAL A 48 -0.04 -8.38 18.31
C VAL A 48 0.98 -7.58 19.13
N ARG A 49 0.56 -6.74 20.10
CA ARG A 49 1.50 -6.08 21.02
C ARG A 49 2.29 -7.10 21.84
N ARG A 50 1.67 -8.19 22.29
CA ARG A 50 2.38 -9.28 22.99
C ARG A 50 3.39 -9.99 22.09
N MET A 51 3.14 -10.09 20.79
CA MET A 51 4.15 -10.59 19.84
C MET A 51 5.40 -9.70 19.90
N PHE A 52 5.26 -8.37 19.97
CA PHE A 52 6.40 -7.46 20.14
C PHE A 52 7.07 -7.54 21.52
N GLU A 53 6.34 -7.89 22.59
CA GLU A 53 6.95 -8.13 23.90
C GLU A 53 7.87 -9.36 23.89
N ALA A 54 7.56 -10.34 23.04
CA ALA A 54 8.35 -11.54 22.82
C ALA A 54 9.53 -11.36 21.85
N VAL A 55 9.87 -10.13 21.44
CA VAL A 55 10.96 -9.83 20.46
C VAL A 55 12.30 -10.47 20.85
N ASN A 56 12.61 -10.58 22.13
CA ASN A 56 13.86 -11.19 22.59
C ASN A 56 13.96 -12.70 22.29
N GLY A 57 12.85 -13.36 21.95
CA GLY A 57 12.80 -14.76 21.55
C GLY A 57 12.64 -14.99 20.04
N MET A 58 12.48 -13.94 19.24
CA MET A 58 12.32 -14.04 17.78
C MET A 58 13.64 -13.81 17.04
N SER A 59 13.81 -14.49 15.91
CA SER A 59 14.92 -14.22 15.00
C SER A 59 14.74 -12.88 14.31
N VAL A 60 15.82 -12.25 13.85
CA VAL A 60 15.76 -11.02 13.04
C VAL A 60 14.91 -11.25 11.78
N ALA A 61 15.00 -12.43 11.17
CA ALA A 61 14.20 -12.80 10.00
C ALA A 61 12.70 -12.75 10.31
N ASP A 62 12.25 -13.39 11.38
CA ASP A 62 10.83 -13.41 11.78
C ASP A 62 10.32 -12.00 12.10
N LEU A 63 11.17 -11.17 12.73
CA LEU A 63 10.85 -9.78 13.02
C LEU A 63 10.69 -8.94 11.75
N MET A 64 11.56 -9.11 10.75
CA MET A 64 11.44 -8.38 9.48
C MET A 64 10.20 -8.82 8.71
N VAL A 65 9.88 -10.11 8.71
CA VAL A 65 8.65 -10.65 8.10
C VAL A 65 7.41 -10.10 8.82
N LEU A 66 7.41 -10.05 10.16
CA LEU A 66 6.32 -9.50 10.95
C LEU A 66 6.11 -8.01 10.66
N VAL A 67 7.17 -7.21 10.69
CA VAL A 67 7.09 -5.76 10.42
C VAL A 67 6.63 -5.50 8.98
N ASP A 68 7.13 -6.26 8.01
CA ASP A 68 6.67 -6.16 6.62
C ASP A 68 5.18 -6.48 6.48
N ALA A 69 4.72 -7.58 7.09
CA ALA A 69 3.32 -7.97 7.06
C ALA A 69 2.43 -6.88 7.67
N LEU A 70 2.80 -6.29 8.80
CA LEU A 70 2.06 -5.19 9.42
C LEU A 70 1.92 -3.97 8.50
N GLN A 71 3.00 -3.57 7.82
CA GLN A 71 3.00 -2.44 6.90
C GLN A 71 2.14 -2.71 5.67
N ARG A 72 2.31 -3.86 5.04
CA ARG A 72 1.57 -4.21 3.82
C ARG A 72 0.09 -4.45 4.11
N LEU A 73 -0.25 -5.00 5.29
CA LEU A 73 -1.63 -5.14 5.77
C LEU A 73 -2.25 -3.81 6.24
N GLY A 74 -1.49 -2.72 6.29
CA GLY A 74 -2.01 -1.38 6.62
C GLY A 74 -2.42 -1.20 8.07
N ILE A 75 -1.85 -1.99 8.98
CA ILE A 75 -2.13 -1.97 10.44
C ILE A 75 -0.93 -1.50 11.27
N ASP A 76 0.15 -1.07 10.61
CA ASP A 76 1.39 -0.59 11.23
C ASP A 76 1.22 0.71 12.02
N ASN A 77 0.22 1.53 11.67
CA ASN A 77 -0.15 2.75 12.39
C ASN A 77 -0.45 2.53 13.88
N HIS A 78 -0.90 1.34 14.27
CA HIS A 78 -1.19 0.99 15.67
C HIS A 78 0.06 0.64 16.49
N TYR A 79 1.19 0.38 15.81
CA TYR A 79 2.42 -0.18 16.39
C TYR A 79 3.67 0.65 16.08
N GLN A 80 3.52 1.94 15.77
CA GLN A 80 4.64 2.79 15.36
C GLN A 80 5.81 2.77 16.34
N LYS A 81 5.52 2.75 17.65
CA LYS A 81 6.54 2.73 18.70
C LYS A 81 7.27 1.38 18.75
N GLU A 82 6.52 0.28 18.68
CA GLU A 82 7.04 -1.07 18.68
C GLU A 82 7.91 -1.32 17.43
N ILE A 83 7.42 -0.93 16.25
CA ILE A 83 8.15 -1.03 14.98
C ILE A 83 9.45 -0.24 15.05
N TYR A 84 9.40 1.04 15.48
CA TYR A 84 10.58 1.87 15.60
C TYR A 84 11.62 1.26 16.56
N THR A 85 11.17 0.76 17.72
CA THR A 85 12.05 0.15 18.72
C THR A 85 12.71 -1.11 18.16
N THR A 86 11.95 -1.97 17.48
CA THR A 86 12.46 -3.17 16.82
C THR A 86 13.50 -2.84 15.75
N LEU A 87 13.18 -1.91 14.85
CA LEU A 87 14.09 -1.50 13.78
C LEU A 87 15.37 -0.84 14.33
N SER A 88 15.25 -0.03 15.39
CA SER A 88 16.41 0.56 16.07
C SER A 88 17.36 -0.51 16.61
N ARG A 89 16.84 -1.57 17.24
CA ARG A 89 17.66 -2.68 17.77
C ARG A 89 18.34 -3.49 16.67
N VAL A 90 17.62 -3.73 15.57
CA VAL A 90 18.18 -4.38 14.37
C VAL A 90 19.28 -3.52 13.73
N HIS A 91 19.15 -2.20 13.80
CA HIS A 91 20.14 -1.26 13.26
C HIS A 91 21.40 -1.16 14.15
N THR A 92 21.25 -1.11 15.47
CA THR A 92 22.37 -1.05 16.42
C THR A 92 23.16 -2.36 16.53
N GLY A 93 22.65 -3.45 15.95
CA GLY A 93 23.28 -4.77 15.99
C GLY A 93 23.09 -5.48 17.34
N GLU A 94 22.11 -5.05 18.14
CA GLU A 94 21.76 -5.69 19.41
C GLU A 94 21.10 -7.06 19.22
N LEU A 95 20.59 -7.33 18.02
CA LEU A 95 20.01 -8.62 17.64
C LEU A 95 21.00 -9.36 16.74
N GLU A 96 21.21 -10.66 17.01
CA GLU A 96 22.11 -11.49 16.21
C GLU A 96 21.60 -11.62 14.77
N ILE A 97 22.38 -11.09 13.83
CA ILE A 97 22.16 -11.25 12.39
C ILE A 97 22.95 -12.47 11.95
N LEU A 98 22.26 -13.47 11.41
CA LEU A 98 22.92 -14.67 10.93
C LEU A 98 23.70 -14.34 9.65
N ARG A 99 24.93 -14.82 9.54
CA ARG A 99 25.83 -14.58 8.39
C ARG A 99 25.39 -15.26 7.07
N SER A 100 24.16 -15.74 7.01
CA SER A 100 23.59 -16.51 5.90
C SER A 100 22.08 -16.25 5.81
N GLU A 101 21.68 -14.99 5.93
CA GLU A 101 20.29 -14.61 5.72
C GLU A 101 19.92 -14.73 4.24
N GLU A 102 18.70 -15.22 3.98
CA GLU A 102 18.16 -15.29 2.63
C GLU A 102 18.08 -13.88 2.02
N LEU A 103 18.25 -13.75 0.70
CA LEU A 103 18.19 -12.47 -0.02
C LEU A 103 16.92 -11.69 0.34
N HIS A 104 15.80 -12.40 0.46
CA HIS A 104 14.53 -11.84 0.90
C HIS A 104 14.65 -11.07 2.22
N ILE A 105 15.27 -11.66 3.24
CA ILE A 105 15.41 -11.07 4.57
C ILE A 105 16.34 -9.87 4.55
N VAL A 106 17.49 -9.97 3.87
CA VAL A 106 18.44 -8.86 3.75
C VAL A 106 17.81 -7.67 3.02
N ALA A 107 17.09 -7.93 1.93
CA ALA A 107 16.38 -6.90 1.18
C ALA A 107 15.22 -6.28 1.98
N LEU A 108 14.45 -7.08 2.72
CA LEU A 108 13.43 -6.58 3.64
C LEU A 108 14.03 -5.66 4.69
N ARG A 109 15.10 -6.10 5.36
CA ARG A 109 15.78 -5.32 6.39
C ARG A 109 16.28 -3.99 5.84
N PHE A 110 16.96 -4.00 4.69
CA PHE A 110 17.41 -2.78 4.03
C PHE A 110 16.25 -1.83 3.75
N ARG A 111 15.16 -2.37 3.16
CA ARG A 111 13.99 -1.58 2.77
C ARG A 111 13.30 -0.95 3.99
N LEU A 112 13.01 -1.76 5.01
CA LEU A 112 12.33 -1.33 6.23
C LEU A 112 13.16 -0.29 6.99
N LEU A 113 14.46 -0.53 7.18
CA LEU A 113 15.32 0.43 7.86
C LEU A 113 15.34 1.79 7.14
N ARG A 114 15.51 1.80 5.82
CA ARG A 114 15.53 3.04 5.04
C ARG A 114 14.19 3.77 5.01
N GLN A 115 13.07 3.04 4.92
CA GLN A 115 11.72 3.63 5.01
C GLN A 115 11.50 4.36 6.34
N HIS A 116 12.13 3.89 7.41
CA HIS A 116 12.07 4.50 8.74
C HIS A 116 13.20 5.48 9.03
N GLY A 117 14.01 5.84 8.02
CA GLY A 117 15.04 6.87 8.12
C GLY A 117 16.39 6.42 8.67
N PHE A 118 16.61 5.11 8.84
CA PHE A 118 17.91 4.57 9.21
C PHE A 118 18.80 4.45 7.97
N PHE A 119 20.05 4.88 8.10
CA PHE A 119 21.04 4.70 7.03
C PHE A 119 21.55 3.26 7.02
N VAL A 120 21.52 2.62 5.85
CA VAL A 120 22.05 1.27 5.64
C VAL A 120 22.88 1.29 4.36
N SER A 121 24.15 0.86 4.42
CA SER A 121 25.00 0.82 3.23
C SER A 121 24.46 -0.17 2.19
N THR A 122 24.70 0.09 0.91
CA THR A 122 24.38 -0.84 -0.19
C THR A 122 25.26 -2.09 -0.18
N ASP A 123 26.39 -2.04 0.53
CA ASP A 123 27.37 -3.14 0.62
C ASP A 123 26.78 -4.39 1.29
N VAL A 124 25.64 -4.28 1.98
CA VAL A 124 24.88 -5.43 2.49
C VAL A 124 24.49 -6.41 1.38
N PHE A 125 24.43 -5.95 0.13
CA PHE A 125 24.12 -6.80 -1.02
C PHE A 125 25.35 -7.45 -1.68
N ASP A 126 26.57 -7.13 -1.24
CA ASP A 126 27.79 -7.64 -1.86
C ASP A 126 27.97 -9.15 -1.63
N GLU A 127 27.39 -9.72 -0.57
CA GLU A 127 27.41 -11.17 -0.34
C GLU A 127 26.63 -11.97 -1.40
N PHE A 128 25.72 -11.30 -2.12
CA PHE A 128 24.93 -11.89 -3.20
C PHE A 128 25.57 -11.69 -4.59
N ARG A 129 26.76 -11.09 -4.64
CA ARG A 129 27.54 -10.90 -5.85
C ARG A 129 28.52 -12.06 -6.07
N ASP A 130 28.81 -12.32 -7.34
CA ASP A 130 29.84 -13.24 -7.78
C ASP A 130 31.22 -12.57 -7.78
N GLY A 131 32.26 -13.35 -8.04
CA GLY A 131 33.64 -12.85 -8.09
C GLY A 131 33.93 -11.84 -9.21
N THR A 132 32.97 -11.62 -10.13
CA THR A 132 33.05 -10.58 -11.17
C THR A 132 32.34 -9.28 -10.76
N GLY A 133 31.68 -9.26 -9.60
CA GLY A 133 30.90 -8.13 -9.09
C GLY A 133 29.45 -8.11 -9.58
N ASN A 134 29.00 -9.12 -10.32
CA ASN A 134 27.61 -9.23 -10.79
C ASN A 134 26.76 -10.02 -9.79
N PHE A 135 25.44 -9.82 -9.77
CA PHE A 135 24.57 -10.63 -8.92
C PHE A 135 24.58 -12.09 -9.34
N ASN A 136 24.66 -12.99 -8.35
CA ASN A 136 24.76 -14.42 -8.59
C ASN A 136 23.53 -14.92 -9.35
N THR A 137 23.75 -15.62 -10.47
CA THR A 137 22.69 -16.19 -11.30
C THR A 137 21.78 -17.17 -10.56
N CYS A 138 22.23 -17.77 -9.45
CA CYS A 138 21.38 -18.61 -8.60
C CYS A 138 20.18 -17.85 -8.02
N LEU A 139 20.28 -16.53 -7.85
CA LEU A 139 19.19 -15.67 -7.36
C LEU A 139 17.99 -15.64 -8.31
N THR A 140 18.18 -15.96 -9.59
CA THR A 140 17.09 -16.00 -10.57
C THR A 140 16.09 -17.14 -10.34
N ARG A 141 16.37 -18.01 -9.37
CA ARG A 141 15.47 -19.09 -8.94
C ARG A 141 14.60 -18.70 -7.74
N ASP A 142 14.88 -17.57 -7.09
CA ASP A 142 14.14 -17.07 -5.94
C ASP A 142 13.32 -15.82 -6.33
N PRO A 143 12.06 -16.00 -6.76
CA PRO A 143 11.21 -14.87 -7.14
C PRO A 143 10.93 -13.92 -5.97
N LYS A 144 10.84 -14.45 -4.74
CA LYS A 144 10.51 -13.67 -3.54
C LYS A 144 11.68 -12.78 -3.14
N GLY A 145 12.90 -13.33 -3.13
CA GLY A 145 14.13 -12.59 -2.90
C GLY A 145 14.36 -11.51 -3.96
N LEU A 146 14.17 -11.83 -5.24
CA LEU A 146 14.31 -10.84 -6.32
C LEU A 146 13.28 -9.71 -6.23
N LEU A 147 12.01 -10.02 -5.95
CA LEU A 147 10.99 -8.99 -5.76
C LEU A 147 11.32 -8.08 -4.57
N SER A 148 11.83 -8.67 -3.49
CA SER A 148 12.24 -7.92 -2.29
C SER A 148 13.41 -7.00 -2.61
N LEU A 149 14.42 -7.50 -3.33
CA LEU A 149 15.58 -6.73 -3.76
C LEU A 149 15.20 -5.60 -4.73
N TYR A 150 14.31 -5.89 -5.69
CA TYR A 150 13.76 -4.89 -6.60
C TYR A 150 13.12 -3.74 -5.81
N ASN A 151 12.21 -4.06 -4.88
CA ASN A 151 11.54 -3.06 -4.06
C ASN A 151 12.51 -2.30 -3.14
N ALA A 152 13.53 -2.97 -2.60
CA ALA A 152 14.57 -2.34 -1.78
C ALA A 152 15.41 -1.32 -2.57
N ALA A 153 15.81 -1.67 -3.80
CA ALA A 153 16.63 -0.80 -4.64
C ALA A 153 15.94 0.52 -5.02
N TYR A 154 14.60 0.55 -5.01
CA TYR A 154 13.82 1.79 -5.21
C TYR A 154 13.91 2.82 -4.07
N LEU A 155 14.62 2.51 -2.98
CA LEU A 155 14.97 3.43 -1.90
C LEU A 155 16.41 3.98 -2.02
N ALA A 156 16.98 3.93 -3.22
CA ALA A 156 18.26 4.57 -3.53
C ALA A 156 18.22 6.07 -3.19
N VAL A 157 19.32 6.55 -2.61
CA VAL A 157 19.57 7.99 -2.43
C VAL A 157 20.60 8.48 -3.45
N PRO A 158 20.70 9.80 -3.72
CA PRO A 158 21.68 10.32 -4.68
C PRO A 158 23.11 9.87 -4.36
N GLY A 159 23.83 9.36 -5.37
CA GLY A 159 25.19 8.82 -5.24
C GLY A 159 25.28 7.29 -5.12
N GLU A 160 24.15 6.59 -5.10
CA GLU A 160 24.09 5.12 -5.03
C GLU A 160 23.72 4.47 -6.37
N ASP A 161 24.45 4.84 -7.42
CA ASP A 161 24.23 4.38 -8.81
C ASP A 161 24.27 2.84 -8.93
N VAL A 162 24.87 2.16 -7.94
CA VAL A 162 24.88 0.70 -7.84
C VAL A 162 23.48 0.10 -7.79
N LEU A 163 22.52 0.81 -7.18
CA LEU A 163 21.13 0.36 -7.05
C LEU A 163 20.36 0.47 -8.37
N ASP A 164 20.76 1.36 -9.28
CA ASP A 164 20.17 1.39 -10.64
C ASP A 164 20.50 0.11 -11.41
N GLY A 165 21.73 -0.41 -11.25
CA GLY A 165 22.11 -1.71 -11.77
C GLY A 165 21.29 -2.86 -11.16
N VAL A 166 21.01 -2.79 -9.86
CA VAL A 166 20.12 -3.75 -9.16
C VAL A 166 18.71 -3.72 -9.73
N ILE A 167 18.15 -2.53 -9.95
CA ILE A 167 16.81 -2.36 -10.55
C ILE A 167 16.77 -2.98 -11.94
N ALA A 168 17.76 -2.70 -12.78
CA ALA A 168 17.82 -3.25 -14.14
C ALA A 168 17.92 -4.79 -14.14
N PHE A 169 18.80 -5.34 -13.29
CA PHE A 169 18.97 -6.78 -13.12
C PHE A 169 17.68 -7.45 -12.66
N THR A 170 17.13 -7.00 -11.53
CA THR A 170 15.92 -7.59 -10.93
C THR A 170 14.70 -7.45 -11.85
N ARG A 171 14.49 -6.30 -12.48
CA ARG A 171 13.41 -6.11 -13.48
C ARG A 171 13.50 -7.16 -14.59
N THR A 172 14.67 -7.32 -15.21
CA THR A 172 14.87 -8.23 -16.33
C THR A 172 14.50 -9.67 -15.95
N HIS A 173 14.93 -10.12 -14.78
CA HIS A 173 14.64 -11.47 -14.33
C HIS A 173 13.19 -11.66 -13.89
N LEU A 174 12.59 -10.69 -13.21
CA LEU A 174 11.18 -10.70 -12.83
C LEU A 174 10.26 -10.73 -14.05
N GLU A 175 10.56 -9.96 -15.09
CA GLU A 175 9.84 -9.97 -16.37
C GLU A 175 9.93 -11.34 -17.07
N ALA A 176 11.09 -11.98 -17.02
CA ALA A 176 11.29 -13.30 -17.63
C ALA A 176 10.53 -14.42 -16.91
N MET A 177 10.39 -14.35 -15.59
CA MET A 177 9.76 -15.42 -14.80
C MET A 177 8.26 -15.23 -14.54
N LYS A 178 7.71 -14.01 -14.62
CA LYS A 178 6.32 -13.73 -14.25
C LYS A 178 5.29 -14.62 -14.94
N GLY A 179 5.55 -15.05 -16.18
CA GLY A 179 4.66 -15.94 -16.95
C GLY A 179 4.63 -17.40 -16.48
N ASN A 180 5.60 -17.81 -15.65
CA ASN A 180 5.75 -19.18 -15.15
C ASN A 180 5.35 -19.33 -13.67
N LEU A 181 4.99 -18.22 -13.01
CA LEU A 181 4.63 -18.19 -11.59
C LEU A 181 3.11 -18.21 -11.42
N THR A 182 2.66 -18.67 -10.25
CA THR A 182 1.24 -18.67 -9.88
C THR A 182 0.91 -17.52 -8.94
N SER A 183 -0.38 -17.20 -8.77
CA SER A 183 -0.86 -16.34 -7.67
C SER A 183 -0.42 -16.91 -6.32
N PRO A 184 -0.09 -16.06 -5.31
CA PRO A 184 -0.14 -14.59 -5.34
C PRO A 184 1.13 -13.91 -5.86
N ILE A 185 2.25 -14.63 -5.93
CA ILE A 185 3.57 -14.02 -6.24
C ILE A 185 3.62 -13.43 -7.66
N ALA A 186 2.96 -14.07 -8.64
CA ALA A 186 2.90 -13.54 -10.00
C ALA A 186 2.20 -12.17 -10.06
N ASP A 187 1.13 -12.00 -9.28
CA ASP A 187 0.35 -10.76 -9.24
C ASP A 187 1.12 -9.65 -8.53
N GLN A 188 1.80 -9.98 -7.43
CA GLN A 188 2.71 -9.06 -6.72
C GLN A 188 3.82 -8.55 -7.64
N ILE A 189 4.44 -9.44 -8.42
CA ILE A 189 5.48 -9.06 -9.39
C ILE A 189 4.89 -8.14 -10.46
N CYS A 190 3.72 -8.47 -11.02
CA CYS A 190 3.08 -7.64 -12.03
C CYS A 190 2.81 -6.22 -11.52
N ARG A 191 2.30 -6.07 -10.28
CA ARG A 191 2.06 -4.76 -9.68
C ARG A 191 3.35 -3.99 -9.41
N ALA A 192 4.36 -4.63 -8.83
CA ALA A 192 5.63 -3.96 -8.53
C ALA A 192 6.38 -3.49 -9.79
N LEU A 193 6.25 -4.23 -10.90
CA LEU A 193 6.84 -3.84 -12.18
C LEU A 193 6.14 -2.63 -12.82
N ASP A 194 4.83 -2.46 -12.58
CA ASP A 194 4.09 -1.26 -13.00
C ASP A 194 4.47 -0.06 -12.12
N ILE A 195 4.31 -0.19 -10.81
CA ILE A 195 4.70 0.82 -9.83
C ILE A 195 5.41 0.12 -8.64
N PRO A 196 6.69 0.43 -8.39
CA PRO A 196 7.44 -0.18 -7.29
C PRO A 196 6.81 0.06 -5.92
N LEU A 197 6.92 -0.92 -5.03
CA LEU A 197 6.28 -0.89 -3.71
C LEU A 197 6.54 0.41 -2.91
N PRO A 198 7.78 0.95 -2.82
CA PRO A 198 8.01 2.19 -2.08
C PRO A 198 7.32 3.44 -2.65
N ARG A 199 6.86 3.37 -3.91
CA ARG A 199 6.17 4.46 -4.62
C ARG A 199 4.66 4.19 -4.74
N TYR A 200 4.21 3.01 -4.36
CA TYR A 200 2.82 2.59 -4.50
C TYR A 200 1.94 3.21 -3.41
N MET A 201 0.65 3.41 -3.71
CA MET A 201 -0.27 3.97 -2.74
C MET A 201 -0.56 2.93 -1.64
N PRO A 202 -0.27 3.21 -0.35
CA PRO A 202 -0.37 2.21 0.71
C PRO A 202 -1.75 1.56 0.81
N GLN A 203 -2.83 2.34 0.69
CA GLN A 203 -4.20 1.83 0.75
C GLN A 203 -4.52 0.84 -0.37
N LEU A 204 -4.00 1.06 -1.59
CA LEU A 204 -4.18 0.14 -2.70
C LEU A 204 -3.33 -1.12 -2.52
N GLU A 205 -2.12 -1.00 -1.97
CA GLU A 205 -1.31 -2.19 -1.63
C GLU A 205 -2.07 -3.05 -0.62
N THR A 206 -2.55 -2.46 0.47
CA THR A 206 -3.29 -3.18 1.51
C THR A 206 -4.50 -3.91 0.96
N MET A 207 -5.25 -3.29 0.04
CA MET A 207 -6.40 -3.93 -0.61
C MET A 207 -6.04 -5.23 -1.34
N HIS A 208 -4.92 -5.25 -2.06
CA HIS A 208 -4.45 -6.46 -2.74
C HIS A 208 -3.84 -7.44 -1.75
N PHE A 209 -2.98 -6.94 -0.87
CA PHE A 209 -2.18 -7.77 0.01
C PHE A 209 -3.01 -8.54 1.03
N ILE A 210 -4.15 -8.03 1.53
CA ILE A 210 -5.04 -8.78 2.43
C ILE A 210 -5.48 -10.12 1.80
N THR A 211 -5.79 -10.14 0.50
CA THR A 211 -6.23 -11.36 -0.20
C THR A 211 -5.08 -12.28 -0.58
N GLU A 212 -3.88 -11.73 -0.73
CA GLU A 212 -2.67 -12.48 -1.08
C GLU A 212 -2.04 -13.12 0.15
N TYR A 213 -2.01 -12.39 1.25
CA TYR A 213 -1.47 -12.86 2.52
C TYR A 213 -2.23 -14.08 3.03
N GLU A 214 -3.55 -14.17 2.79
CA GLU A 214 -4.35 -15.36 3.09
C GLU A 214 -3.88 -16.62 2.31
N GLN A 215 -3.29 -16.44 1.12
CA GLN A 215 -2.77 -17.51 0.29
C GLN A 215 -1.31 -17.86 0.60
N GLU A 216 -0.62 -17.05 1.41
CA GLU A 216 0.78 -17.32 1.77
C GLU A 216 0.87 -18.45 2.80
N ASP A 217 1.81 -19.37 2.56
CA ASP A 217 2.12 -20.44 3.51
C ASP A 217 2.68 -19.86 4.81
N GLY A 218 2.08 -20.24 5.94
CA GLY A 218 2.52 -19.78 7.26
C GLY A 218 2.07 -18.36 7.62
N HIS A 219 1.09 -17.78 6.91
CA HIS A 219 0.53 -16.48 7.28
C HIS A 219 -0.03 -16.47 8.71
N ASN A 220 0.07 -15.32 9.36
CA ASN A 220 -0.41 -15.14 10.72
C ASN A 220 -1.91 -14.77 10.70
N ALA A 221 -2.74 -15.71 11.14
CA ALA A 221 -4.20 -15.54 11.16
C ALA A 221 -4.65 -14.35 12.03
N THR A 222 -3.97 -14.07 13.15
CA THR A 222 -4.24 -12.92 14.03
C THR A 222 -4.03 -11.60 13.28
N LEU A 223 -2.94 -11.49 12.51
CA LEU A 223 -2.68 -10.30 11.68
C LEU A 223 -3.72 -10.14 10.56
N LEU A 224 -4.06 -11.24 9.89
CA LEU A 224 -5.04 -11.23 8.80
C LEU A 224 -6.44 -10.84 9.28
N GLU A 225 -6.89 -11.39 10.42
CA GLU A 225 -8.18 -11.05 11.01
C GLU A 225 -8.21 -9.57 11.41
N LEU A 226 -7.17 -9.09 12.08
CA LEU A 226 -7.05 -7.69 12.49
C LEU A 226 -7.08 -6.76 11.27
N ALA A 227 -6.32 -7.07 10.22
CA ALA A 227 -6.28 -6.28 9.00
C ALA A 227 -7.64 -6.19 8.31
N ARG A 228 -8.41 -7.29 8.28
CA ARG A 228 -9.77 -7.29 7.71
C ARG A 228 -10.73 -6.41 8.51
N LEU A 229 -10.69 -6.50 9.84
CA LEU A 229 -11.52 -5.68 10.71
C LEU A 229 -11.14 -4.19 10.59
N ASP A 230 -9.85 -3.87 10.65
CA ASP A 230 -9.37 -2.49 10.56
C ASP A 230 -9.69 -1.87 9.20
N TYR A 231 -9.49 -2.61 8.11
CA TYR A 231 -9.88 -2.20 6.77
C TYR A 231 -11.40 -1.93 6.66
N CYS A 232 -12.23 -2.80 7.23
CA CYS A 232 -13.68 -2.62 7.25
C CYS A 232 -14.10 -1.37 8.04
N LEU A 233 -13.53 -1.18 9.23
CA LEU A 233 -13.80 -0.03 10.09
C LEU A 233 -13.36 1.28 9.44
N THR A 234 -12.14 1.32 8.89
CA THR A 234 -11.58 2.48 8.19
C THR A 234 -12.40 2.83 6.96
N ARG A 235 -12.76 1.84 6.14
CA ARG A 235 -13.60 2.05 4.96
C ARG A 235 -15.00 2.55 5.34
N SER A 236 -15.59 2.03 6.41
CA SER A 236 -16.88 2.50 6.94
C SER A 236 -16.80 3.98 7.33
N ALA A 237 -15.76 4.38 8.06
CA ALA A 237 -15.55 5.77 8.45
C ALA A 237 -15.38 6.70 7.22
N GLN A 238 -14.51 6.34 6.27
CA GLN A 238 -14.27 7.09 5.04
C GLN A 238 -15.55 7.28 4.21
N LEU A 239 -16.40 6.25 4.12
CA LEU A 239 -17.68 6.33 3.41
C LEU A 239 -18.69 7.24 4.11
N LYS A 240 -18.72 7.25 5.46
CA LYS A 240 -19.55 8.20 6.22
C LYS A 240 -19.09 9.64 6.00
N GLU A 241 -17.78 9.87 5.98
CA GLU A 241 -17.19 11.19 5.69
C GLU A 241 -17.53 11.64 4.26
N LEU A 242 -17.33 10.76 3.27
CA LEU A 242 -17.64 11.04 1.88
C LEU A 242 -19.14 11.34 1.68
N ARG A 243 -20.02 10.56 2.32
CA ARG A 243 -21.47 10.82 2.31
C ARG A 243 -21.80 12.20 2.88
N THR A 244 -21.21 12.54 4.02
CA THR A 244 -21.42 13.85 4.67
C THR A 244 -20.93 14.98 3.77
N PHE A 245 -19.78 14.81 3.15
CA PHE A 245 -19.22 15.74 2.18
C PHE A 245 -20.16 15.93 0.98
N CYS A 246 -20.62 14.85 0.35
CA CYS A 246 -21.56 14.89 -0.77
C CYS A 246 -22.87 15.60 -0.40
N LEU A 247 -23.45 15.31 0.78
CA LEU A 247 -24.66 15.97 1.27
C LEU A 247 -24.47 17.48 1.48
N SER A 248 -23.31 17.88 2.02
CA SER A 248 -22.95 19.29 2.19
C SER A 248 -22.85 20.00 0.82
N CYS A 249 -22.15 19.40 -0.15
CA CYS A 249 -22.05 19.94 -1.50
C CYS A 249 -23.42 20.05 -2.19
N CYS A 250 -24.31 19.07 -2.02
CA CYS A 250 -25.68 19.16 -2.54
C CYS A 250 -26.45 20.32 -1.89
N SER A 251 -26.33 20.50 -0.58
CA SER A 251 -27.02 21.57 0.17
C SER A 251 -26.51 22.97 -0.23
N GLN A 252 -25.19 23.12 -0.40
CA GLN A 252 -24.57 24.37 -0.88
C GLN A 252 -24.98 24.69 -2.32
N ASN A 253 -25.04 23.68 -3.19
CA ASN A 253 -25.52 23.83 -4.56
C ASN A 253 -26.99 24.25 -4.63
N ILE A 254 -27.84 23.74 -3.74
CA ILE A 254 -29.24 24.19 -3.61
C ILE A 254 -29.29 25.66 -3.15
N THR A 255 -28.42 26.04 -2.21
CA THR A 255 -28.39 27.41 -1.65
C THR A 255 -27.95 28.43 -2.71
N LEU A 256 -26.90 28.14 -3.47
CA LEU A 256 -26.43 28.96 -4.58
C LEU A 256 -27.47 29.08 -5.71
N ARG A 257 -28.20 27.99 -6.01
CA ARG A 257 -29.28 28.03 -7.02
C ARG A 257 -30.51 28.80 -6.57
N ARG A 258 -30.84 28.79 -5.28
CA ARG A 258 -31.89 29.62 -4.70
C ARG A 258 -31.54 31.10 -4.73
N GLN A 259 -30.28 31.46 -4.45
CA GLN A 259 -29.81 32.84 -4.57
C GLN A 259 -29.82 33.34 -6.03
N ASN A 260 -29.62 32.44 -7.01
CA ASN A 260 -29.65 32.76 -8.44
C ASN A 260 -31.01 32.57 -9.12
N GLY A 261 -32.10 32.34 -8.37
CA GLY A 261 -33.48 32.34 -8.89
C GLY A 261 -33.90 31.14 -9.76
N ALA A 262 -33.18 30.02 -9.74
CA ALA A 262 -33.54 28.84 -10.55
C ALA A 262 -34.55 27.92 -9.83
N THR A 263 -35.74 27.72 -10.42
CA THR A 263 -36.92 27.06 -9.81
C THR A 263 -37.06 25.54 -10.04
N ARG A 264 -35.99 24.79 -10.35
CA ARG A 264 -36.08 23.32 -10.51
C ARG A 264 -35.39 22.54 -9.40
N SER A 265 -36.17 21.70 -8.73
CA SER A 265 -35.90 20.94 -7.49
C SER A 265 -35.15 19.62 -7.67
N THR A 266 -34.32 19.47 -8.69
CA THR A 266 -33.45 18.29 -8.82
C THR A 266 -32.05 18.63 -8.34
N CYS A 267 -31.57 17.90 -7.32
CA CYS A 267 -30.15 17.83 -6.99
C CYS A 267 -29.41 17.40 -8.25
N ARG A 268 -28.80 18.36 -8.95
CA ARG A 268 -27.65 18.06 -9.80
C ARG A 268 -26.47 18.68 -9.10
N PRO A 269 -25.44 17.92 -8.71
CA PRO A 269 -24.22 18.52 -8.21
C PRO A 269 -23.71 19.53 -9.25
N SER A 270 -23.59 20.80 -8.86
CA SER A 270 -22.94 21.78 -9.73
C SER A 270 -21.46 21.44 -9.79
N LYS A 271 -20.89 21.69 -10.97
CA LYS A 271 -19.50 21.52 -11.34
C LYS A 271 -18.57 22.31 -10.41
N THR A 272 -18.22 21.72 -9.27
CA THR A 272 -17.17 22.25 -8.40
C THR A 272 -16.07 21.20 -8.27
N ARG A 273 -15.02 21.46 -9.05
CA ARG A 273 -13.64 20.99 -8.99
C ARG A 273 -13.32 19.94 -7.91
N LEU A 274 -13.33 18.66 -8.32
CA LEU A 274 -12.45 17.63 -7.78
C LEU A 274 -11.86 16.88 -8.98
N SER A 275 -10.64 17.24 -9.35
CA SER A 275 -9.83 16.43 -10.27
C SER A 275 -9.37 15.19 -9.52
N PHE A 276 -10.17 14.13 -9.56
CA PHE A 276 -9.65 12.80 -9.30
C PHE A 276 -8.91 12.34 -10.56
N PRO A 277 -7.70 11.78 -10.45
CA PRO A 277 -7.04 11.18 -11.62
C PRO A 277 -7.97 10.09 -12.20
N PRO A 278 -7.98 9.91 -13.53
CA PRO A 278 -8.83 8.89 -14.14
C PRO A 278 -8.46 7.53 -13.56
N CYS A 279 -9.39 6.92 -12.81
CA CYS A 279 -9.32 5.51 -12.45
C CYS A 279 -9.30 4.71 -13.76
N ARG A 280 -8.13 4.22 -14.16
CA ARG A 280 -8.07 3.11 -15.10
C ARG A 280 -8.71 1.92 -14.40
N GLN A 281 -9.78 1.41 -15.00
CA GLN A 281 -10.54 0.27 -14.52
C GLN A 281 -9.61 -0.93 -14.25
N PRO A 282 -9.66 -1.57 -13.06
CA PRO A 282 -9.29 -2.97 -12.96
C PRO A 282 -10.47 -3.81 -13.43
N PHE A 283 -10.24 -4.45 -14.56
CA PHE A 283 -10.86 -5.62 -15.17
C PHE A 283 -12.08 -6.27 -14.47
N GLN A 284 -13.10 -6.48 -15.31
CA GLN A 284 -14.26 -7.33 -15.06
C GLN A 284 -13.84 -8.79 -14.90
N TYR A 285 -14.58 -9.48 -14.02
CA TYR A 285 -14.53 -10.91 -13.70
C TYR A 285 -14.30 -11.86 -14.88
#